data_AF-A0A836WM24-F1
#
_entry.id   AF-A0A836WM24-F1
#
_cell.length_a   1.000
_cell.length_b   1.000
_cell.length_c   1.000
_cell.angle_alpha   90.00
_cell.angle_beta   90.00
_cell.angle_gamma   90.00
#
_symmetry.space_group_name_H-M   'P 1'
#
loop_
_entity.id
_entity.type
_entity.pdbx_description
1 polymer ?
#
loop_
_entity_poly.entity_id
_entity_poly.type
_entity_poly.pdbx_seq_one_letter_code
_entity_poly.pdbx_strand_id
1 'polypeptide(L)'
;MITIDKFVKRYFIAAASFFVLFVLFAKLHNYSEEKNSIVKKMQEEYNYQHSAFSKTATNIFQALQIDSLLRWDNLSTLINDKNVGCYILKNDSLWFWNKNEISLQNIAWIDDDNTGIYHFEHGWYFGYRKSEQKWKIVLYKIIQYDYSISNQYLQGGEESTGYYETNISFSVDTLATFSTIKNNEGKAVVGIIHTKQTRSRTTTTNVLFYLWLGGWLFIELIVLRLYVILLLRLKIYWRITFVFLDIVFLLLIIGQWFIPDILLNTFWFEYWHPILPFINSRGMVVLFVSMFLIMTFYFGKTIKIPPKQQEIRKIEVFCVSFVQFLLIFFILFVFYRFYGFTLKPHDNAIGFLFRRDIIELYSVSGLVISFFLLQYVLLKALYVNTMQYLSFVFYSLIFSLLFFSFIKLPPLFYVAVFLTQILFLLILKFTARDPNFIFLRYLLLTVLMALTFSVIINNRYSILKNEFQLQIVHQLTVNRDKKLERKFYSVAEKVKNDK
;
A
#
# COMPACT_ATOMS: atom_id res chain seq x y z
N MET A 1 -21.16 28.92 31.52
CA MET A 1 -20.36 27.66 31.53
C MET A 1 -19.62 27.42 30.20
N ILE A 2 -19.15 28.47 29.51
CA ILE A 2 -18.26 28.37 28.34
C ILE A 2 -17.31 29.58 28.36
N THR A 3 -16.44 29.67 29.38
CA THR A 3 -15.16 30.36 29.13
C THR A 3 -14.37 29.38 28.27
N ILE A 4 -14.34 29.62 26.96
CA ILE A 4 -13.61 28.80 25.99
C ILE A 4 -12.22 28.59 26.56
N ASP A 5 -11.94 27.33 26.92
CA ASP A 5 -10.73 26.95 27.61
C ASP A 5 -9.52 27.50 26.83
N LYS A 6 -8.63 28.22 27.53
CA LYS A 6 -7.43 28.83 26.95
C LYS A 6 -6.60 27.80 26.18
N PHE A 7 -6.66 26.52 26.56
CA PHE A 7 -6.01 25.43 25.85
C PHE A 7 -6.68 25.06 24.52
N VAL A 8 -8.01 25.03 24.45
CA VAL A 8 -8.74 24.75 23.19
C VAL A 8 -8.43 25.84 22.16
N LYS A 9 -8.46 27.11 22.58
CA LYS A 9 -8.08 28.23 21.70
C LYS A 9 -6.64 28.11 21.21
N ARG A 10 -5.69 27.73 22.06
CA ARG A 10 -4.28 27.54 21.69
C ARG A 10 -4.08 26.41 20.69
N TYR A 11 -4.69 25.25 20.94
CA TYR A 11 -4.60 24.12 20.01
C TYR A 11 -5.27 24.42 18.67
N PHE A 12 -6.40 25.15 18.68
CA PHE A 12 -7.05 25.59 17.45
C PHE A 12 -6.16 26.52 16.61
N ILE A 13 -5.53 27.51 17.24
CA ILE A 13 -4.58 28.42 16.56
C ILE A 13 -3.39 27.63 16.01
N ALA A 14 -2.86 26.67 16.77
CA ALA A 14 -1.78 25.81 16.31
C ALA A 14 -2.21 24.96 15.11
N ALA A 15 -3.35 24.27 15.18
CA ALA A 15 -3.90 23.49 14.06
C ALA A 15 -4.05 24.37 12.81
N ALA A 16 -4.67 25.54 12.95
CA ALA A 16 -4.85 26.49 11.86
C ALA A 16 -3.52 26.93 11.25
N SER A 17 -2.49 27.19 12.06
CA SER A 17 -1.17 27.57 11.56
C SER A 17 -0.52 26.47 10.71
N PHE A 18 -0.64 25.19 11.12
CA PHE A 18 -0.13 24.06 10.36
C PHE A 18 -0.88 23.85 9.05
N PHE A 19 -2.22 23.98 9.06
CA PHE A 19 -3.01 23.87 7.82
C PHE A 19 -2.78 25.05 6.87
N VAL A 20 -2.59 26.27 7.37
CA VAL A 20 -2.22 27.42 6.53
C VAL A 20 -0.85 27.21 5.89
N LEU A 21 0.14 26.75 6.66
CA LEU A 21 1.46 26.40 6.13
C LEU A 21 1.37 25.28 5.09
N PHE A 22 0.57 24.25 5.34
CA PHE A 22 0.29 23.19 4.38
C PHE A 22 -0.26 23.74 3.06
N VAL A 23 -1.29 24.60 3.11
CA VAL A 23 -1.91 25.20 1.90
C VAL A 23 -0.92 26.08 1.16
N LEU A 24 -0.14 26.92 1.87
CA LEU A 24 0.88 27.78 1.25
C LEU A 24 1.95 26.94 0.55
N PHE A 25 2.46 25.90 1.22
CA PHE A 25 3.48 25.02 0.67
C PHE A 25 2.96 24.18 -0.49
N ALA A 26 1.71 23.70 -0.41
CA ALA A 26 1.06 22.97 -1.49
C ALA A 26 0.85 23.87 -2.72
N LYS A 27 0.47 25.15 -2.53
CA LYS A 27 0.31 26.11 -3.62
C LYS A 27 1.63 26.47 -4.29
N LEU A 28 2.70 26.66 -3.51
CA LEU A 28 4.06 26.89 -4.02
C LEU A 28 4.60 25.69 -4.81
N HIS A 29 4.12 24.48 -4.52
CA HIS A 29 4.61 23.25 -5.12
C HIS A 29 3.67 22.62 -6.15
N ASN A 30 2.49 23.19 -6.39
CA ASN A 30 1.56 22.69 -7.40
C ASN A 30 2.07 23.11 -8.79
N TYR A 31 2.84 22.18 -9.34
CA TYR A 31 3.78 22.29 -10.44
C TYR A 31 3.06 22.14 -11.80
N SER A 32 2.41 23.21 -12.30
CA SER A 32 1.87 23.23 -13.67
C SER A 32 2.97 23.24 -14.75
N GLU A 33 4.23 23.51 -14.38
CA GLU A 33 5.36 23.63 -15.31
C GLU A 33 5.98 22.29 -15.77
N GLU A 34 5.92 21.22 -14.96
CA GLU A 34 6.49 19.89 -15.31
C GLU A 34 5.65 19.25 -16.40
N LYS A 35 4.33 19.32 -16.24
CA LYS A 35 3.37 18.69 -17.14
C LYS A 35 3.50 19.22 -18.57
N ASN A 36 3.68 20.53 -18.72
CA ASN A 36 3.93 21.15 -20.02
C ASN A 36 5.33 20.82 -20.56
N SER A 37 6.33 20.64 -19.69
CA SER A 37 7.69 20.29 -20.12
C SER A 37 7.82 18.87 -20.68
N ILE A 38 7.10 17.89 -20.10
CA ILE A 38 7.11 16.49 -20.55
C ILE A 38 6.44 16.37 -21.92
N VAL A 39 5.25 16.97 -22.08
CA VAL A 39 4.51 16.96 -23.34
C VAL A 39 5.33 17.64 -24.45
N LYS A 40 5.99 18.76 -24.13
CA LYS A 40 6.86 19.47 -25.08
C LYS A 40 8.04 18.60 -25.53
N LYS A 41 8.73 17.93 -24.59
CA LYS A 41 9.84 17.01 -24.91
C LYS A 41 9.39 15.82 -25.75
N MET A 42 8.23 15.22 -25.45
CA MET A 42 7.69 14.12 -26.25
C MET A 42 7.29 14.55 -27.66
N GLN A 43 6.75 15.76 -27.81
CA GLN A 43 6.44 16.33 -29.12
C GLN A 43 7.72 16.61 -29.92
N GLU A 44 8.77 17.11 -29.29
CA GLU A 44 10.09 17.31 -29.91
C GLU A 44 10.70 15.98 -30.38
N GLU A 45 10.64 14.94 -29.54
CA GLU A 45 11.12 13.60 -29.90
C GLU A 45 10.30 12.98 -31.05
N TYR A 46 8.98 13.11 -31.02
CA TYR A 46 8.11 12.67 -32.11
C TYR A 46 8.49 13.33 -33.44
N ASN A 47 8.72 14.64 -33.43
CA ASN A 47 9.11 15.41 -34.62
C ASN A 47 10.50 15.00 -35.14
N TYR A 48 11.43 14.72 -34.22
CA TYR A 48 12.77 14.24 -34.55
C TYR A 48 12.72 12.85 -35.22
N GLN A 49 11.99 11.89 -34.62
CA GLN A 49 11.84 10.55 -35.17
C GLN A 49 11.12 10.56 -36.52
N HIS A 50 10.09 11.40 -36.69
CA HIS A 50 9.43 11.60 -37.98
C HIS A 50 10.42 12.01 -39.07
N SER A 51 11.25 13.03 -38.77
CA SER A 51 12.24 13.54 -39.72
C SER A 51 13.31 12.49 -40.05
N ALA A 52 13.77 11.74 -39.05
CA ALA A 52 14.74 10.66 -39.23
C ALA A 52 14.18 9.52 -40.10
N PHE A 53 12.94 9.08 -39.85
CA PHE A 53 12.32 7.98 -40.58
C PHE A 53 11.98 8.38 -42.02
N SER A 54 11.48 9.60 -42.23
CA SER A 54 11.22 10.13 -43.57
C SER A 54 12.49 10.22 -44.42
N LYS A 55 13.60 10.71 -43.85
CA LYS A 55 14.91 10.75 -44.52
C LYS A 55 15.44 9.36 -44.83
N THR A 56 15.31 8.43 -43.88
CA THR A 56 15.77 7.04 -44.04
C THR A 56 15.00 6.32 -45.15
N ALA A 57 13.67 6.44 -45.16
CA ALA A 57 12.84 5.86 -46.22
C ALA A 57 13.19 6.44 -47.60
N THR A 58 13.40 7.76 -47.69
CA THR A 58 13.80 8.41 -48.95
C THR A 58 15.15 7.91 -49.46
N ASN A 59 16.14 7.75 -48.58
CA ASN A 59 17.44 7.17 -48.94
C ASN A 59 17.30 5.72 -49.44
N ILE A 60 16.45 4.92 -48.80
CA ILE A 60 16.18 3.54 -49.23
C ILE A 60 15.50 3.53 -50.61
N PHE A 61 14.50 4.39 -50.85
CA PHE A 61 13.86 4.49 -52.18
C PHE A 61 14.84 4.88 -53.29
N GLN A 62 15.72 5.85 -53.03
CA GLN A 62 16.76 6.23 -53.98
C GLN A 62 17.72 5.07 -54.26
N ALA A 63 18.10 4.30 -53.24
CA ALA A 63 18.93 3.11 -53.41
C ALA A 63 18.22 2.00 -54.20
N LEU A 64 16.92 1.80 -53.98
CA LEU A 64 16.10 0.81 -54.71
C LEU A 64 15.90 1.15 -56.20
N GLN A 65 16.08 2.42 -56.59
CA GLN A 65 16.04 2.85 -58.00
C GLN A 65 17.36 2.60 -58.74
N ILE A 66 18.47 2.43 -58.00
CA ILE A 66 19.81 2.17 -58.55
C ILE A 66 20.07 0.67 -58.47
N ASP A 67 19.70 -0.06 -59.53
CA ASP A 67 19.69 -1.54 -59.59
C ASP A 67 21.04 -2.20 -59.21
N SER A 68 22.16 -1.48 -59.33
CA SER A 68 23.52 -1.96 -59.03
C SER A 68 23.88 -2.01 -57.53
N LEU A 69 23.04 -1.52 -56.62
CA LEU A 69 23.31 -1.45 -55.17
C LEU A 69 22.47 -2.43 -54.32
N LEU A 70 21.58 -3.23 -54.94
CA LEU A 70 20.65 -4.19 -54.31
C LEU A 70 21.37 -5.45 -53.76
N ARG A 71 22.35 -5.27 -52.87
CA ARG A 71 22.82 -6.35 -51.98
C ARG A 71 22.28 -6.09 -50.57
N TRP A 72 21.79 -7.15 -49.93
CA TRP A 72 21.24 -7.13 -48.58
C TRP A 72 22.16 -6.42 -47.56
N ASP A 73 23.47 -6.58 -47.73
CA ASP A 73 24.50 -5.98 -46.89
C ASP A 73 24.58 -4.45 -46.99
N ASN A 74 24.13 -3.86 -48.11
CA ASN A 74 24.11 -2.40 -48.30
C ASN A 74 22.83 -1.76 -47.79
N LEU A 75 21.74 -2.53 -47.63
CA LEU A 75 20.48 -2.01 -47.10
C LEU A 75 20.51 -1.91 -45.58
N SER A 76 21.22 -2.82 -44.93
CA SER A 76 21.44 -2.77 -43.47
C SER A 76 22.27 -1.55 -43.07
N THR A 77 23.22 -1.10 -43.90
CA THR A 77 24.02 0.11 -43.64
C THR A 77 23.27 1.42 -43.84
N LEU A 78 22.14 1.41 -44.57
CA LEU A 78 21.25 2.59 -44.67
C LEU A 78 20.42 2.80 -43.40
N ILE A 79 20.32 1.79 -42.55
CA ILE A 79 19.60 1.83 -41.27
C ILE A 79 20.66 1.94 -40.15
N ASN A 80 21.15 3.17 -39.94
CA ASN A 80 22.24 3.43 -38.99
C ASN A 80 21.88 3.17 -37.52
N ASP A 81 20.59 3.16 -37.15
CA ASP A 81 20.13 2.89 -35.78
C ASP A 81 19.75 1.41 -35.62
N LYS A 82 20.51 0.67 -34.79
CA LYS A 82 20.25 -0.74 -34.45
C LYS A 82 18.89 -0.97 -33.79
N ASN A 83 18.27 0.08 -33.27
CA ASN A 83 16.97 0.00 -32.62
C ASN A 83 15.78 0.15 -33.59
N VAL A 84 16.03 0.50 -34.86
CA VAL A 84 14.98 0.66 -35.88
C VAL A 84 14.76 -0.66 -36.63
N GLY A 85 13.52 -1.12 -36.61
CA GLY A 85 13.04 -2.20 -37.47
C GLY A 85 12.60 -1.65 -38.83
N CYS A 86 12.83 -2.43 -39.88
CA CYS A 86 12.50 -2.09 -41.26
C CYS A 86 11.96 -3.32 -41.97
N TYR A 87 10.86 -3.12 -42.72
CA TYR A 87 10.34 -4.05 -43.71
C TYR A 87 10.27 -3.34 -45.06
N ILE A 88 10.78 -3.99 -46.12
CA ILE A 88 10.64 -3.54 -47.50
C ILE A 88 9.83 -4.60 -48.23
N LEU A 89 8.70 -4.20 -48.83
CA LEU A 89 7.83 -5.06 -49.60
C LEU A 89 7.89 -4.67 -51.08
N LYS A 90 7.82 -5.66 -51.97
CA LYS A 90 7.70 -5.51 -53.42
C LYS A 90 6.44 -6.23 -53.87
N ASN A 91 5.47 -5.51 -54.44
CA ASN A 91 4.15 -6.07 -54.80
C ASN A 91 3.54 -6.89 -53.65
N ASP A 92 3.53 -6.32 -52.44
CA ASP A 92 3.03 -6.94 -51.20
C ASP A 92 3.77 -8.22 -50.73
N SER A 93 4.83 -8.61 -51.44
CA SER A 93 5.73 -9.68 -51.00
C SER A 93 6.88 -9.08 -50.19
N LEU A 94 7.15 -9.65 -49.01
CA LEU A 94 8.29 -9.21 -48.19
C LEU A 94 9.59 -9.46 -48.94
N TRP A 95 10.34 -8.37 -49.17
CA TRP A 95 11.59 -8.39 -49.90
C TRP A 95 12.80 -8.13 -49.03
N PHE A 96 12.69 -7.42 -47.91
CA PHE A 96 13.76 -7.26 -46.91
C PHE A 96 13.19 -7.05 -45.50
N TRP A 97 13.87 -7.58 -44.48
CA TRP A 97 13.64 -7.23 -43.09
C TRP A 97 14.92 -7.29 -42.26
N ASN A 98 15.03 -6.46 -41.22
CA ASN A 98 16.16 -6.50 -40.28
C ASN A 98 15.77 -6.95 -38.85
N LYS A 99 14.50 -6.90 -38.50
CA LYS A 99 13.94 -7.26 -37.18
C LYS A 99 12.59 -7.95 -37.32
N ASN A 100 12.26 -8.81 -36.36
CA ASN A 100 11.04 -9.62 -36.32
C ASN A 100 10.21 -9.37 -35.06
N GLU A 101 9.98 -8.10 -34.72
CA GLU A 101 9.26 -7.72 -33.49
C GLU A 101 7.75 -7.50 -33.70
N ILE A 102 7.31 -7.30 -34.95
CA ILE A 102 5.90 -7.06 -35.31
C ILE A 102 5.49 -8.03 -36.43
N SER A 103 4.30 -8.61 -36.34
CA SER A 103 3.77 -9.46 -37.41
C SER A 103 3.38 -8.64 -38.65
N LEU A 104 3.63 -9.17 -39.86
CA LEU A 104 3.30 -8.50 -41.13
C LEU A 104 1.82 -8.16 -41.29
N GLN A 105 0.93 -8.90 -40.63
CA GLN A 105 -0.51 -8.65 -40.66
C GLN A 105 -0.88 -7.35 -39.91
N ASN A 106 -0.20 -7.07 -38.80
CA ASN A 106 -0.44 -5.88 -37.98
C ASN A 106 0.11 -4.59 -38.63
N ILE A 107 1.10 -4.73 -39.51
CA ILE A 107 1.76 -3.63 -40.23
C ILE A 107 0.86 -3.01 -41.31
N ALA A 108 -0.13 -3.76 -41.81
CA ALA A 108 -1.08 -3.29 -42.80
C ALA A 108 -1.93 -2.09 -42.31
N TRP A 109 -2.02 -1.88 -40.99
CA TRP A 109 -2.77 -0.80 -40.35
C TRP A 109 -1.99 0.51 -40.19
N ILE A 110 -0.73 0.57 -40.62
CA ILE A 110 0.02 1.83 -40.67
C ILE A 110 -0.40 2.58 -41.94
N ASP A 111 -0.84 3.82 -41.78
CA ASP A 111 -1.27 4.69 -42.88
C ASP A 111 -0.08 5.14 -43.73
N ASP A 112 -0.27 5.23 -45.04
CA ASP A 112 0.76 5.71 -45.97
C ASP A 112 1.06 7.21 -45.74
N ASP A 113 2.35 7.55 -45.78
CA ASP A 113 2.92 8.90 -45.56
C ASP A 113 2.62 9.53 -44.18
N ASN A 114 2.07 8.75 -43.25
CA ASN A 114 1.79 9.18 -41.89
C ASN A 114 2.71 8.50 -40.87
N THR A 115 3.18 9.29 -39.90
CA THR A 115 3.79 8.76 -38.68
C THR A 115 2.74 8.58 -37.61
N GLY A 116 2.68 7.39 -37.03
CA GLY A 116 1.76 7.07 -35.96
C GLY A 116 2.45 6.43 -34.77
N ILE A 117 1.79 6.48 -33.62
CA ILE A 117 2.14 5.66 -32.47
C ILE A 117 1.08 4.57 -32.39
N TYR A 118 1.50 3.32 -32.55
CA TYR A 118 0.63 2.15 -32.65
C TYR A 118 0.87 1.22 -31.47
N HIS A 119 -0.20 0.58 -31.00
CA HIS A 119 -0.12 -0.44 -29.97
C HIS A 119 -0.17 -1.83 -30.63
N PHE A 120 0.85 -2.64 -30.37
CA PHE A 120 0.95 -4.02 -30.87
C PHE A 120 1.23 -5.00 -29.71
N GLU A 121 1.33 -6.29 -30.02
CA GLU A 121 1.37 -7.41 -29.05
C GLU A 121 2.41 -7.31 -27.92
N HIS A 122 3.47 -6.52 -28.11
CA HIS A 122 4.58 -6.43 -27.14
C HIS A 122 4.81 -5.01 -26.60
N GLY A 123 4.01 -4.03 -27.03
CA GLY A 123 4.15 -2.64 -26.57
C GLY A 123 3.69 -1.59 -27.57
N TRP A 124 4.12 -0.35 -27.31
CA TRP A 124 3.88 0.83 -28.13
C TRP A 124 5.05 1.09 -29.08
N TYR A 125 4.73 1.34 -30.35
CA TYR A 125 5.69 1.50 -31.42
C TYR A 125 5.47 2.80 -32.16
N PHE A 126 6.56 3.50 -32.47
CA PHE A 126 6.57 4.54 -33.49
C PHE A 126 6.62 3.86 -34.86
N GLY A 127 5.64 4.11 -35.71
CA GLY A 127 5.54 3.53 -37.06
C GLY A 127 5.53 4.61 -38.14
N TYR A 128 6.23 4.34 -39.23
CA TYR A 128 6.21 5.13 -40.46
C TYR A 128 6.10 4.21 -41.66
N ARG A 129 5.24 4.57 -42.61
CA ARG A 129 5.10 3.85 -43.86
C ARG A 129 5.13 4.82 -45.03
N LYS A 130 5.86 4.42 -46.08
CA LYS A 130 5.86 5.13 -47.36
C LYS A 130 5.76 4.13 -48.49
N SER A 131 4.91 4.43 -49.47
CA SER A 131 4.67 3.57 -50.63
C SER A 131 5.00 4.33 -51.91
N GLU A 132 5.88 3.78 -52.74
CA GLU A 132 6.19 4.32 -54.06
C GLU A 132 6.19 3.20 -55.11
N GLN A 133 5.31 3.31 -56.11
CA GLN A 133 5.15 2.32 -57.18
C GLN A 133 4.90 0.89 -56.65
N LYS A 134 5.83 -0.04 -56.94
CA LYS A 134 5.80 -1.44 -56.52
C LYS A 134 6.38 -1.67 -55.13
N TRP A 135 6.96 -0.65 -54.50
CA TRP A 135 7.73 -0.77 -53.27
C TRP A 135 6.98 -0.13 -52.11
N LYS A 136 6.97 -0.81 -50.96
CA LYS A 136 6.46 -0.27 -49.69
C LYS A 136 7.54 -0.41 -48.64
N ILE A 137 7.83 0.65 -47.92
CA ILE A 137 8.81 0.67 -46.84
C ILE A 137 8.06 0.97 -45.55
N VAL A 138 8.29 0.12 -44.54
CA VAL A 138 7.77 0.29 -43.20
C VAL A 138 8.95 0.37 -42.24
N LEU A 139 9.04 1.47 -41.52
CA LEU A 139 10.01 1.68 -40.45
C LEU A 139 9.28 1.70 -39.12
N TYR A 140 9.84 1.04 -38.11
CA TYR A 140 9.27 1.03 -36.78
C TYR A 140 10.34 1.06 -35.69
N LYS A 141 9.99 1.61 -34.53
CA LYS A 141 10.85 1.60 -33.33
C LYS A 141 9.98 1.49 -32.09
N ILE A 142 10.35 0.61 -31.18
CA ILE A 142 9.64 0.46 -29.92
C ILE A 142 9.86 1.70 -29.03
N ILE A 143 8.76 2.21 -28.49
CA ILE A 143 8.72 3.35 -27.56
C ILE A 143 8.60 2.85 -26.12
N GLN A 144 7.73 1.87 -25.87
CA GLN A 144 7.43 1.35 -24.54
C GLN A 144 6.99 -0.12 -24.61
N TYR A 145 7.55 -0.99 -23.77
CA TYR A 145 7.11 -2.38 -23.65
C TYR A 145 5.94 -2.52 -22.66
N ASP A 146 5.03 -3.48 -22.91
CA ASP A 146 3.87 -3.75 -22.03
C ASP A 146 4.20 -4.68 -20.84
N TYR A 147 5.31 -5.42 -20.91
CA TYR A 147 5.67 -6.37 -19.87
C TYR A 147 6.39 -5.70 -18.68
N SER A 148 5.89 -5.96 -17.48
CA SER A 148 6.35 -5.32 -16.23
C SER A 148 7.52 -6.02 -15.53
N ILE A 149 8.09 -7.08 -16.11
CA ILE A 149 9.06 -7.96 -15.44
C ILE A 149 10.41 -7.91 -16.15
N SER A 150 11.43 -7.42 -15.45
CA SER A 150 12.84 -7.62 -15.82
C SER A 150 13.41 -8.83 -15.06
N ASN A 151 13.88 -9.85 -15.76
CA ASN A 151 14.66 -10.94 -15.18
C ASN A 151 15.89 -11.25 -16.06
N GLN A 152 16.71 -12.22 -15.64
CA GLN A 152 17.97 -12.57 -16.32
C GLN A 152 17.79 -13.12 -17.76
N TYR A 153 16.56 -13.49 -18.14
CA TYR A 153 16.19 -14.04 -19.45
C TYR A 153 15.32 -13.06 -20.29
N LEU A 154 14.68 -12.11 -19.62
CA LEU A 154 13.86 -11.01 -20.16
C LEU A 154 14.38 -9.74 -19.50
N GLN A 155 15.51 -9.22 -19.97
CA GLN A 155 15.92 -7.88 -19.56
C GLN A 155 14.91 -6.93 -20.21
N GLY A 156 14.18 -6.15 -19.41
CA GLY A 156 13.45 -5.00 -19.95
C GLY A 156 14.49 -4.17 -20.69
N GLY A 157 14.34 -4.11 -22.01
CA GLY A 157 15.45 -3.87 -22.94
C GLY A 157 16.39 -2.77 -22.47
N GLU A 158 17.68 -3.07 -22.55
CA GLU A 158 18.73 -2.06 -22.64
C GLU A 158 18.24 -0.93 -23.55
N GLU A 159 18.24 0.28 -22.99
CA GLU A 159 18.10 1.55 -23.71
C GLU A 159 16.92 1.63 -24.68
N SER A 160 15.70 1.83 -24.14
CA SER A 160 14.76 2.70 -24.86
C SER A 160 15.49 4.02 -25.08
N THR A 161 16.01 4.24 -26.28
CA THR A 161 16.84 5.41 -26.65
C THR A 161 16.05 6.73 -26.66
N GLY A 162 14.84 6.75 -26.12
CA GLY A 162 14.06 7.96 -25.85
C GLY A 162 13.76 8.07 -24.36
N TYR A 163 13.67 9.32 -23.87
CA TYR A 163 13.34 9.71 -22.50
C TYR A 163 11.88 9.35 -22.11
N TYR A 164 11.51 8.08 -22.21
CA TYR A 164 10.21 7.58 -21.78
C TYR A 164 10.33 7.20 -20.31
N GLU A 165 10.15 8.21 -19.43
CA GLU A 165 10.05 7.98 -18.00
C GLU A 165 8.95 6.94 -17.72
N THR A 166 9.22 6.03 -16.79
CA THR A 166 8.37 4.91 -16.34
C THR A 166 7.00 5.30 -15.74
N ASN A 167 6.62 6.57 -15.89
CA ASN A 167 5.47 7.23 -15.26
C ASN A 167 4.38 7.64 -16.25
N ILE A 168 4.56 7.31 -17.53
CA ILE A 168 3.67 7.69 -18.63
C ILE A 168 3.20 6.41 -19.33
N SER A 169 1.91 6.34 -19.62
CA SER A 169 1.33 5.37 -20.54
C SER A 169 0.60 6.09 -21.66
N PHE A 170 0.46 5.39 -22.76
CA PHE A 170 -0.26 5.87 -23.92
C PHE A 170 -1.69 5.32 -23.93
N SER A 171 -2.60 6.06 -24.56
CA SER A 171 -3.97 5.64 -24.81
C SER A 171 -4.38 6.03 -26.22
N VAL A 172 -5.08 5.12 -26.89
CA VAL A 172 -5.70 5.36 -28.20
C VAL A 172 -6.91 6.28 -28.06
N ASP A 173 -7.61 6.24 -26.92
CA ASP A 173 -8.72 7.15 -26.63
C ASP A 173 -8.16 8.51 -26.17
N THR A 174 -8.07 9.44 -27.13
CA THR A 174 -7.53 10.78 -26.93
C THR A 174 -8.45 11.70 -26.11
N LEU A 175 -9.75 11.40 -25.98
CA LEU A 175 -10.71 12.22 -25.23
C LEU A 175 -10.61 12.02 -23.71
N ALA A 176 -10.14 10.85 -23.27
CA ALA A 176 -9.97 10.51 -21.86
C ALA A 176 -8.57 10.82 -21.30
N THR A 177 -7.73 11.58 -22.02
CA THR A 177 -6.31 11.77 -21.69
C THR A 177 -5.95 13.15 -21.19
N PHE A 178 -4.81 13.25 -20.47
CA PHE A 178 -4.32 14.50 -19.90
C PHE A 178 -3.83 15.48 -20.97
N SER A 179 -3.21 14.95 -22.03
CA SER A 179 -2.65 15.73 -23.14
C SER A 179 -2.47 14.83 -24.36
N THR A 180 -2.45 15.39 -25.57
CA THR A 180 -2.29 14.62 -26.81
C THR A 180 -1.01 15.01 -27.55
N ILE A 181 -0.33 14.00 -28.11
CA ILE A 181 0.72 14.22 -29.10
C ILE A 181 0.03 14.41 -30.46
N LYS A 182 0.44 15.44 -31.20
CA LYS A 182 -0.15 15.76 -32.51
C LYS A 182 0.83 15.44 -33.63
N ASN A 183 0.31 15.02 -34.77
CA ASN A 183 1.10 14.94 -36.00
C ASN A 183 1.32 16.33 -36.61
N ASN A 184 2.09 16.37 -37.70
CA ASN A 184 2.37 17.61 -38.45
C ASN A 184 1.11 18.25 -39.06
N GLU A 185 -0.01 17.51 -39.20
CA GLU A 185 -1.30 18.01 -39.64
C GLU A 185 -2.19 18.55 -38.50
N GLY A 186 -1.71 18.49 -37.24
CA GLY A 186 -2.44 18.93 -36.06
C GLY A 186 -3.47 17.92 -35.52
N LYS A 187 -3.56 16.72 -36.10
CA LYS A 187 -4.43 15.62 -35.62
C LYS A 187 -3.76 14.90 -34.45
N ALA A 188 -4.56 14.52 -33.45
CA ALA A 188 -4.07 13.79 -32.28
C ALA A 188 -3.73 12.34 -32.67
N VAL A 189 -2.49 11.93 -32.39
CA VAL A 189 -1.95 10.60 -32.71
C VAL A 189 -2.10 9.66 -31.52
N VAL A 190 -1.81 10.16 -30.32
CA VAL A 190 -1.93 9.38 -29.08
C VAL A 190 -2.21 10.29 -27.90
N GLY A 191 -3.00 9.80 -26.95
CA GLY A 191 -3.22 10.44 -25.68
C GLY A 191 -2.20 9.99 -24.64
N ILE A 192 -1.71 10.92 -23.84
CA ILE A 192 -0.79 10.68 -22.74
C ILE A 192 -1.61 10.56 -21.44
N ILE A 193 -1.43 9.43 -20.76
CA ILE A 193 -1.94 9.17 -19.41
C ILE A 193 -0.73 9.10 -18.48
N HIS A 194 -0.77 9.82 -17.36
CA HIS A 194 0.22 9.62 -16.31
C HIS A 194 -0.13 8.34 -15.54
N THR A 195 0.60 7.25 -15.77
CA THR A 195 0.38 5.96 -15.08
C THR A 195 0.87 5.94 -13.65
N LYS A 196 1.86 6.77 -13.32
CA LYS A 196 2.22 7.07 -11.95
C LYS A 196 2.49 8.55 -11.88
N GLN A 197 1.93 9.21 -10.87
CA GLN A 197 2.43 10.53 -10.50
C GLN A 197 3.95 10.38 -10.39
N THR A 198 4.67 11.21 -11.14
CA THR A 198 6.09 11.41 -10.92
C THR A 198 6.29 11.44 -9.41
N ARG A 199 7.33 10.75 -8.95
CA ARG A 199 7.78 10.69 -7.57
C ARG A 199 8.17 12.11 -7.15
N SER A 200 7.17 12.97 -7.06
CA SER A 200 7.20 14.39 -6.75
C SER A 200 7.98 14.45 -5.47
N ARG A 201 9.18 15.02 -5.61
CA ARG A 201 10.30 15.04 -4.66
C ARG A 201 9.87 14.47 -3.31
N THR A 202 10.24 13.22 -3.02
CA THR A 202 9.83 12.51 -1.79
C THR A 202 9.96 13.39 -0.53
N THR A 203 10.92 14.30 -0.53
CA THR A 203 11.11 15.32 0.50
C THR A 203 9.96 16.33 0.61
N THR A 204 9.44 16.89 -0.47
CA THR A 204 8.36 17.90 -0.43
C THR A 204 7.02 17.27 -0.08
N THR A 205 6.73 16.08 -0.61
CA THR A 205 5.53 15.31 -0.24
C THR A 205 5.59 14.85 1.22
N ASN A 206 6.77 14.49 1.74
CA ASN A 206 6.95 14.21 3.17
C ASN A 206 6.74 15.45 4.05
N VAL A 207 7.27 16.62 3.64
CA VAL A 207 7.05 17.89 4.37
C VAL A 207 5.56 18.24 4.41
N LEU A 208 4.85 18.12 3.28
CA LEU A 208 3.41 18.33 3.21
C LEU A 208 2.66 17.36 4.14
N PHE A 209 3.05 16.08 4.15
CA PHE A 209 2.49 15.11 5.07
C PHE A 209 2.72 15.49 6.53
N TYR A 210 3.93 15.88 6.92
CA TYR A 210 4.22 16.27 8.31
C TYR A 210 3.50 17.54 8.75
N LEU A 211 3.34 18.53 7.86
CA LEU A 211 2.55 19.73 8.15
C LEU A 211 1.08 19.38 8.36
N TRP A 212 0.52 18.56 7.48
CA TRP A 212 -0.86 18.08 7.60
C TRP A 212 -1.07 17.24 8.85
N LEU A 213 -0.16 16.29 9.13
CA LEU A 213 -0.17 15.45 10.33
C LEU A 213 -0.04 16.30 11.60
N GLY A 214 0.82 17.31 11.60
CA GLY A 214 0.96 18.24 12.73
C GLY A 214 -0.35 18.98 13.04
N GLY A 215 -1.00 19.52 12.02
CA GLY A 215 -2.33 20.14 12.16
C GLY A 215 -3.37 19.16 12.70
N TRP A 216 -3.33 17.92 12.20
CA TRP A 216 -4.22 16.85 12.63
C TRP A 216 -4.02 16.46 14.11
N LEU A 217 -2.77 16.30 14.57
CA LEU A 217 -2.48 15.99 15.98
C LEU A 217 -3.05 17.06 16.93
N PHE A 218 -3.07 18.33 16.52
CA PHE A 218 -3.74 19.38 17.31
C PHE A 218 -5.26 19.25 17.31
N ILE A 219 -5.88 18.81 16.21
CA ILE A 219 -7.31 18.46 16.18
C ILE A 219 -7.59 17.33 17.18
N GLU A 220 -6.77 16.28 17.19
CA GLU A 220 -6.91 15.18 18.15
C GLU A 220 -6.85 15.69 19.59
N LEU A 221 -5.92 16.60 19.90
CA LEU A 221 -5.83 17.24 21.23
C LEU A 221 -7.04 18.13 21.57
N ILE A 222 -7.66 18.79 20.59
CA ILE A 222 -8.90 19.55 20.78
C ILE A 222 -10.04 18.61 21.13
N VAL A 223 -10.25 17.55 20.35
CA VAL A 223 -11.29 16.53 20.60
C VAL A 223 -11.10 15.92 21.99
N LEU A 224 -9.86 15.55 22.34
CA LEU A 224 -9.51 15.06 23.66
C LEU A 224 -9.88 16.06 24.78
N ARG A 225 -9.63 17.35 24.56
CA ARG A 225 -9.95 18.38 25.55
C ARG A 225 -11.46 18.60 25.69
N LEU A 226 -12.21 18.52 24.60
CA LEU A 226 -13.67 18.52 24.65
C LEU A 226 -14.19 17.34 25.46
N TYR A 227 -13.55 16.18 25.32
CA TYR A 227 -13.87 15.00 26.12
C TYR A 227 -13.65 15.16 27.61
N VAL A 228 -12.59 15.86 28.03
CA VAL A 228 -12.41 16.26 29.44
C VAL A 228 -13.63 17.00 29.94
N ILE A 229 -14.10 17.98 29.18
CA ILE A 229 -15.11 18.91 29.63
C ILE A 229 -16.50 18.24 29.62
N LEU A 230 -16.82 17.53 28.55
CA LEU A 230 -18.16 16.99 28.29
C LEU A 230 -18.43 15.67 29.02
N LEU A 231 -17.43 14.77 29.08
CA LEU A 231 -17.64 13.43 29.63
C LEU A 231 -17.16 13.26 31.08
N LEU A 232 -16.76 14.34 31.76
CA LEU A 232 -16.27 14.28 33.15
C LEU A 232 -17.30 13.70 34.13
N ARG A 233 -18.59 13.74 33.80
CA ARG A 233 -19.69 13.23 34.63
C ARG A 233 -20.04 11.77 34.34
N LEU A 234 -19.60 11.20 33.22
CA LEU A 234 -19.91 9.82 32.86
C LEU A 234 -19.02 8.83 33.59
N LYS A 235 -19.49 7.59 33.75
CA LYS A 235 -18.65 6.50 34.27
C LYS A 235 -17.55 6.13 33.27
N ILE A 236 -16.42 5.61 33.79
CA ILE A 236 -15.20 5.42 32.99
C ILE A 236 -15.40 4.53 31.77
N TYR A 237 -16.17 3.45 31.88
CA TYR A 237 -16.42 2.54 30.77
C TYR A 237 -17.18 3.23 29.63
N TRP A 238 -18.18 4.06 29.93
CA TRP A 238 -18.86 4.87 28.91
C TRP A 238 -17.92 5.86 28.24
N ARG A 239 -17.00 6.49 29.00
CA ARG A 239 -16.00 7.39 28.41
C ARG A 239 -15.13 6.66 27.40
N ILE A 240 -14.65 5.47 27.75
CA ILE A 240 -13.82 4.65 26.87
C ILE A 240 -14.61 4.23 25.63
N THR A 241 -15.87 3.83 25.78
CA THR A 241 -16.75 3.47 24.65
C THR A 241 -16.97 4.65 23.71
N PHE A 242 -17.29 5.84 24.22
CA PHE A 242 -17.50 7.03 23.37
C PHE A 242 -16.22 7.42 22.63
N VAL A 243 -15.09 7.44 23.33
CA VAL A 243 -13.82 7.78 22.67
C VAL A 243 -13.43 6.73 21.62
N PHE A 244 -13.71 5.44 21.85
CA PHE A 244 -13.49 4.42 20.83
C PHE A 244 -14.40 4.62 19.61
N LEU A 245 -15.67 4.95 19.82
CA LEU A 245 -16.60 5.27 18.73
C LEU A 245 -16.13 6.49 17.93
N ASP A 246 -15.63 7.53 18.59
CA ASP A 246 -15.11 8.70 17.88
C ASP A 246 -13.82 8.40 17.13
N ILE A 247 -12.94 7.54 17.62
CA ILE A 247 -11.76 7.12 16.84
C ILE A 247 -12.22 6.46 15.53
N VAL A 248 -13.21 5.56 15.60
CA VAL A 248 -13.78 4.93 14.40
C VAL A 248 -14.42 5.97 13.49
N PHE A 249 -15.20 6.89 14.03
CA PHE A 249 -15.88 7.95 13.28
C PHE A 249 -14.92 8.95 12.64
N LEU A 250 -13.89 9.38 13.36
CA LEU A 250 -12.85 10.27 12.85
C LEU A 250 -12.05 9.59 11.73
N LEU A 251 -11.70 8.31 11.87
CA LEU A 251 -11.03 7.57 10.79
C LEU A 251 -11.89 7.47 9.54
N LEU A 252 -13.21 7.26 9.69
CA LEU A 252 -14.15 7.27 8.57
C LEU A 252 -14.20 8.63 7.87
N ILE A 253 -14.32 9.71 8.64
CA ILE A 253 -14.34 11.08 8.10
C ILE A 253 -13.03 11.40 7.40
N ILE A 254 -11.89 11.09 8.01
CA ILE A 254 -10.58 11.38 7.43
C ILE A 254 -10.41 10.64 6.12
N GLY A 255 -10.69 9.33 6.14
CA GLY A 255 -10.49 8.45 4.99
C GLY A 255 -11.31 8.86 3.77
N GLN A 256 -12.44 9.56 3.97
CA GLN A 256 -13.28 10.01 2.87
C GLN A 256 -13.08 11.49 2.52
N TRP A 257 -12.96 12.39 3.50
CA TRP A 257 -13.19 13.83 3.30
C TRP A 257 -12.00 14.74 3.67
N PHE A 258 -11.02 14.26 4.44
CA PHE A 258 -10.00 15.15 5.03
C PHE A 258 -8.58 14.93 4.52
N ILE A 259 -8.32 13.82 3.80
CA ILE A 259 -7.03 13.62 3.14
C ILE A 259 -6.99 14.49 1.87
N PRO A 260 -6.09 15.48 1.78
CA PRO A 260 -5.98 16.33 0.61
C PRO A 260 -5.55 15.53 -0.62
N ASP A 261 -6.07 15.87 -1.80
CA ASP A 261 -5.78 15.15 -3.05
C ASP A 261 -4.28 15.06 -3.37
N ILE A 262 -3.52 16.10 -3.00
CA ILE A 262 -2.07 16.13 -3.19
C ILE A 262 -1.32 15.06 -2.37
N LEU A 263 -1.95 14.55 -1.30
CA LEU A 263 -1.40 13.50 -0.44
C LEU A 263 -1.91 12.10 -0.82
N LEU A 264 -3.09 11.95 -1.43
CA LEU A 264 -3.72 10.65 -1.73
C LEU A 264 -2.82 9.67 -2.49
N ASN A 265 -2.00 10.19 -3.39
CA ASN A 265 -1.13 9.40 -4.26
C ASN A 265 0.34 9.36 -3.78
N THR A 266 0.60 9.79 -2.55
CA THR A 266 1.95 9.77 -1.96
C THR A 266 2.24 8.45 -1.25
N PHE A 267 3.50 8.19 -0.93
CA PHE A 267 3.94 7.03 -0.12
C PHE A 267 3.13 6.81 1.17
N TRP A 268 2.61 7.90 1.76
CA TRP A 268 1.82 7.82 2.98
C TRP A 268 0.40 7.30 2.73
N PHE A 269 -0.26 7.70 1.66
CA PHE A 269 -1.66 7.36 1.41
C PHE A 269 -1.88 6.36 0.27
N GLU A 270 -0.81 5.90 -0.39
CA GLU A 270 -0.90 4.78 -1.33
C GLU A 270 -1.52 3.54 -0.65
N TYR A 271 -2.30 2.81 -1.44
CA TYR A 271 -2.93 1.58 -0.96
C TYR A 271 -1.84 0.58 -0.55
N TRP A 272 -1.96 0.07 0.67
CA TRP A 272 -0.99 -0.80 1.28
C TRP A 272 -1.64 -2.11 1.73
N HIS A 273 -1.79 -2.32 3.05
CA HIS A 273 -2.46 -3.48 3.60
C HIS A 273 -3.70 -3.02 4.38
N PRO A 274 -4.91 -3.51 4.03
CA PRO A 274 -6.12 -3.17 4.77
C PRO A 274 -6.12 -3.91 6.12
N ILE A 275 -5.57 -3.26 7.14
CA ILE A 275 -5.59 -3.77 8.52
C ILE A 275 -7.04 -3.82 9.01
N LEU A 276 -7.78 -2.75 8.71
CA LEU A 276 -9.22 -2.60 8.92
C LEU A 276 -9.84 -2.07 7.62
N PRO A 277 -11.18 -2.21 7.43
CA PRO A 277 -11.85 -1.72 6.23
C PRO A 277 -11.57 -0.24 5.90
N PHE A 278 -11.25 0.56 6.92
CA PHE A 278 -11.04 2.00 6.83
C PHE A 278 -9.56 2.41 6.99
N ILE A 279 -8.65 1.45 7.20
CA ILE A 279 -7.21 1.68 7.36
C ILE A 279 -6.48 0.91 6.27
N ASN A 280 -6.35 1.54 5.12
CA ASN A 280 -5.80 0.96 3.89
C ASN A 280 -4.43 1.54 3.49
N SER A 281 -3.91 2.52 4.21
CA SER A 281 -2.65 3.20 3.89
C SER A 281 -1.78 3.43 5.13
N ARG A 282 -0.48 3.68 4.91
CA ARG A 282 0.50 3.89 6.00
C ARG A 282 0.17 5.12 6.86
N GLY A 283 -0.25 6.20 6.22
CA GLY A 283 -0.68 7.44 6.86
C GLY A 283 -1.88 7.20 7.76
N MET A 284 -2.88 6.43 7.29
CA MET A 284 -4.03 6.03 8.12
C MET A 284 -3.63 5.18 9.33
N VAL A 285 -2.62 4.32 9.19
CA VAL A 285 -2.07 3.57 10.33
C VAL A 285 -1.40 4.50 11.35
N VAL A 286 -0.60 5.47 10.89
CA VAL A 286 0.06 6.46 11.76
C VAL A 286 -0.98 7.25 12.55
N LEU A 287 -2.03 7.73 11.88
CA LEU A 287 -3.14 8.47 12.50
C LEU A 287 -3.88 7.60 13.52
N PHE A 288 -4.20 6.36 13.15
CA PHE A 288 -4.88 5.45 14.06
C PHE A 288 -4.06 5.21 15.33
N VAL A 289 -2.75 4.99 15.19
CA VAL A 289 -1.84 4.74 16.32
C VAL A 289 -1.67 6.01 17.16
N SER A 290 -1.57 7.21 16.54
CA SER A 290 -1.47 8.47 17.29
C SER A 290 -2.72 8.76 18.10
N MET A 291 -3.92 8.60 17.51
CA MET A 291 -5.18 8.75 18.23
C MET A 291 -5.24 7.84 19.45
N PHE A 292 -4.85 6.58 19.25
CA PHE A 292 -4.91 5.58 20.30
C PHE A 292 -3.89 5.85 21.43
N LEU A 293 -2.69 6.34 21.09
CA LEU A 293 -1.68 6.80 22.06
C LEU A 293 -2.14 8.04 22.85
N ILE A 294 -2.70 9.05 22.18
CA ILE A 294 -3.20 10.27 22.83
C ILE A 294 -4.35 9.93 23.77
N MET A 295 -5.28 9.08 23.34
CA MET A 295 -6.37 8.56 24.15
C MET A 295 -5.87 7.84 25.41
N THR A 296 -4.87 6.99 25.28
CA THR A 296 -4.39 6.19 26.41
C THR A 296 -3.63 7.02 27.42
N PHE A 297 -2.83 7.97 26.96
CA PHE A 297 -2.18 8.95 27.83
C PHE A 297 -3.22 9.80 28.58
N TYR A 298 -4.29 10.20 27.89
CA TYR A 298 -5.39 10.95 28.48
C TYR A 298 -6.08 10.22 29.62
N PHE A 299 -6.49 8.97 29.37
CA PHE A 299 -7.14 8.16 30.40
C PHE A 299 -6.17 7.88 31.55
N GLY A 300 -4.90 7.59 31.27
CA GLY A 300 -3.87 7.41 32.29
C GLY A 300 -3.74 8.59 33.26
N LYS A 301 -3.87 9.83 32.77
CA LYS A 301 -3.73 11.06 33.58
C LYS A 301 -5.01 11.51 34.28
N THR A 302 -6.17 11.31 33.66
CA THR A 302 -7.46 11.78 34.21
C THR A 302 -8.02 10.88 35.30
N ILE A 303 -7.58 9.62 35.36
CA ILE A 303 -8.06 8.62 36.31
C ILE A 303 -7.21 8.73 37.58
N LYS A 304 -7.38 9.85 38.27
CA LYS A 304 -7.07 9.97 39.70
C LYS A 304 -8.27 9.43 40.45
N ILE A 305 -8.35 8.11 40.60
CA ILE A 305 -9.42 7.50 41.40
C ILE A 305 -9.07 7.75 42.86
N PRO A 306 -9.88 8.51 43.61
CA PRO A 306 -9.75 8.47 45.06
C PRO A 306 -10.08 7.04 45.51
N PRO A 307 -9.26 6.43 46.37
CA PRO A 307 -9.44 5.05 46.85
C PRO A 307 -10.61 4.94 47.84
N LYS A 308 -11.77 5.51 47.52
CA LYS A 308 -13.00 5.18 48.23
C LYS A 308 -13.56 3.93 47.58
N GLN A 309 -13.55 2.84 48.35
CA GLN A 309 -14.21 1.57 48.08
C GLN A 309 -15.67 1.82 47.71
N GLN A 310 -15.95 2.09 46.44
CA GLN A 310 -17.31 2.03 45.94
C GLN A 310 -17.61 0.57 45.70
N GLU A 311 -18.68 0.05 46.31
CA GLU A 311 -19.19 -1.27 45.99
C GLU A 311 -19.58 -1.32 44.51
N ILE A 312 -18.77 -2.02 43.73
CA ILE A 312 -18.98 -2.17 42.29
C ILE A 312 -20.20 -3.05 42.07
N ARG A 313 -21.17 -2.56 41.29
CA ARG A 313 -22.36 -3.34 40.94
C ARG A 313 -21.97 -4.46 39.97
N LYS A 314 -22.63 -5.61 40.04
CA LYS A 314 -22.37 -6.75 39.12
C LYS A 314 -22.39 -6.37 37.64
N ILE A 315 -23.27 -5.44 37.26
CA ILE A 315 -23.38 -4.90 35.89
C ILE A 315 -22.10 -4.18 35.46
N GLU A 316 -21.42 -3.49 36.37
CA GLU A 316 -20.17 -2.77 36.04
C GLU A 316 -19.02 -3.74 35.78
N VAL A 317 -18.96 -4.85 36.54
CA VAL A 317 -18.00 -5.94 36.30
C VAL A 317 -18.23 -6.54 34.91
N PHE A 318 -19.49 -6.77 34.52
CA PHE A 318 -19.83 -7.24 33.19
C PHE A 318 -19.38 -6.25 32.10
N CYS A 319 -19.71 -4.96 32.23
CA CYS A 319 -19.34 -3.95 31.24
C CYS A 319 -17.82 -3.80 31.09
N VAL A 320 -17.07 -3.76 32.19
CA VAL A 320 -15.61 -3.65 32.13
C VAL A 320 -14.98 -4.91 31.55
N SER A 321 -15.51 -6.09 31.89
CA SER A 321 -15.08 -7.35 31.31
C SER A 321 -15.30 -7.39 29.81
N PHE A 322 -16.46 -6.91 29.34
CA PHE A 322 -16.75 -6.82 27.91
C PHE A 322 -15.82 -5.85 27.18
N VAL A 323 -15.58 -4.66 27.73
CA VAL A 323 -14.66 -3.68 27.13
C VAL A 323 -13.23 -4.23 27.09
N GLN A 324 -12.75 -4.85 28.17
CA GLN A 324 -11.44 -5.49 28.18
C GLN A 324 -11.34 -6.64 27.17
N PHE A 325 -12.41 -7.44 27.04
CA PHE A 325 -12.47 -8.51 26.05
C PHE A 325 -12.33 -7.95 24.64
N LEU A 326 -13.13 -6.93 24.30
CA LEU A 326 -13.09 -6.28 22.99
C LEU A 326 -11.70 -5.71 22.67
N LEU A 327 -11.03 -5.09 23.66
CA LEU A 327 -9.70 -4.54 23.47
C LEU A 327 -8.67 -5.63 23.14
N ILE A 328 -8.63 -6.71 23.91
CA ILE A 328 -7.68 -7.82 23.66
C ILE A 328 -8.02 -8.49 22.34
N PHE A 329 -9.30 -8.79 22.10
CA PHE A 329 -9.75 -9.37 20.84
C PHE A 329 -9.31 -8.52 19.64
N PHE A 330 -9.55 -7.21 19.70
CA PHE A 330 -9.23 -6.28 18.62
C PHE A 330 -7.73 -6.21 18.33
N ILE A 331 -6.87 -6.17 19.35
CA ILE A 331 -5.40 -6.20 19.14
C ILE A 331 -5.00 -7.45 18.40
N LEU A 332 -5.38 -8.60 18.97
CA LEU A 332 -4.96 -9.88 18.44
C LEU A 332 -5.50 -10.04 17.02
N PHE A 333 -6.70 -9.52 16.75
CA PHE A 333 -7.30 -9.49 15.42
C PHE A 333 -6.51 -8.61 14.43
N VAL A 334 -6.14 -7.39 14.83
CA VAL A 334 -5.31 -6.48 14.03
C VAL A 334 -3.97 -7.15 13.69
N PHE A 335 -3.32 -7.78 14.67
CA PHE A 335 -2.08 -8.53 14.45
C PHE A 335 -2.30 -9.73 13.52
N TYR A 336 -3.35 -10.52 13.77
CA TYR A 336 -3.68 -11.68 12.94
C TYR A 336 -3.89 -11.28 11.47
N ARG A 337 -4.61 -10.19 11.22
CA ARG A 337 -4.84 -9.64 9.87
C ARG A 337 -3.58 -9.08 9.25
N PHE A 338 -2.85 -8.27 10.00
CA PHE A 338 -1.61 -7.64 9.54
C PHE A 338 -0.62 -8.70 9.05
N TYR A 339 -0.29 -9.69 9.90
CA TYR A 339 0.60 -10.79 9.52
C TYR A 339 0.02 -11.66 8.39
N GLY A 340 -1.31 -11.78 8.30
CA GLY A 340 -1.97 -12.53 7.25
C GLY A 340 -1.82 -11.95 5.84
N PHE A 341 -1.64 -10.64 5.70
CA PHE A 341 -1.41 -9.98 4.41
C PHE A 341 0.07 -9.87 4.03
N THR A 342 0.94 -9.88 5.03
CA THR A 342 2.32 -9.43 4.84
C THR A 342 3.34 -10.55 4.85
N LEU A 343 3.03 -11.67 5.53
CA LEU A 343 3.89 -12.84 5.52
C LEU A 343 3.88 -13.48 4.13
N LYS A 344 5.02 -13.44 3.44
CA LYS A 344 5.23 -14.29 2.27
C LYS A 344 5.60 -15.71 2.74
N PRO A 345 5.22 -16.75 1.99
CA PRO A 345 5.48 -18.16 2.37
C PRO A 345 6.98 -18.53 2.45
N HIS A 346 7.88 -17.65 2.02
CA HIS A 346 9.33 -17.84 2.09
C HIS A 346 10.03 -16.98 3.17
N ASP A 347 9.28 -16.17 3.92
CA ASP A 347 9.87 -15.31 4.95
C ASP A 347 10.05 -16.08 6.26
N ASN A 348 11.29 -16.14 6.76
CA ASN A 348 11.55 -16.61 8.13
C ASN A 348 10.93 -15.64 9.14
N ALA A 349 10.19 -16.13 10.13
CA ALA A 349 9.47 -15.31 11.11
C ALA A 349 10.34 -14.29 11.86
N ILE A 350 11.62 -14.57 12.06
CA ILE A 350 12.59 -13.66 12.71
C ILE A 350 13.14 -12.64 11.70
N GLY A 351 13.51 -13.09 10.48
CA GLY A 351 13.96 -12.19 9.42
C GLY A 351 12.87 -11.19 9.00
N PHE A 352 11.61 -11.59 9.15
CA PHE A 352 10.44 -10.76 8.93
C PHE A 352 10.36 -9.53 9.86
N LEU A 353 10.88 -9.60 11.09
CA LEU A 353 10.87 -8.45 12.02
C LEU A 353 11.98 -7.43 11.71
N PHE A 354 13.13 -7.89 11.18
CA PHE A 354 14.30 -7.03 10.91
C PHE A 354 14.33 -6.44 9.51
N ARG A 355 13.52 -6.96 8.58
CA ARG A 355 13.47 -6.49 7.17
C ARG A 355 12.46 -5.37 6.92
N ARG A 356 11.80 -4.88 7.98
CA ARG A 356 10.55 -4.12 7.87
C ARG A 356 10.68 -2.62 8.09
N ASP A 357 9.72 -1.90 7.54
CA ASP A 357 9.68 -0.44 7.57
C ASP A 357 9.48 0.06 9.01
N ILE A 358 10.15 1.14 9.39
CA ILE A 358 10.02 1.78 10.72
C ILE A 358 8.56 2.05 11.10
N ILE A 359 7.69 2.28 10.11
CA ILE A 359 6.25 2.52 10.30
C ILE A 359 5.54 1.28 10.85
N GLU A 360 5.94 0.08 10.43
CA GLU A 360 5.38 -1.19 10.90
C GLU A 360 5.80 -1.46 12.34
N LEU A 361 7.06 -1.16 12.68
CA LEU A 361 7.52 -1.24 14.05
C LEU A 361 6.78 -0.23 14.94
N TYR A 362 6.60 1.01 14.46
CA TYR A 362 5.84 2.04 15.16
C TYR A 362 4.38 1.64 15.38
N SER A 363 3.71 1.06 14.38
CA SER A 363 2.31 0.65 14.51
C SER A 363 2.13 -0.50 15.50
N VAL A 364 2.97 -1.53 15.39
CA VAL A 364 2.97 -2.69 16.29
C VAL A 364 3.27 -2.25 17.72
N SER A 365 4.37 -1.52 17.94
CA SER A 365 4.77 -1.08 19.28
C SER A 365 3.79 -0.06 19.87
N GLY A 366 3.35 0.93 19.10
CA GLY A 366 2.43 1.96 19.53
C GLY A 366 1.07 1.40 19.94
N LEU A 367 0.52 0.44 19.17
CA LEU A 367 -0.70 -0.27 19.59
C LEU A 367 -0.46 -1.02 20.89
N VAL A 368 0.55 -1.89 20.96
CA VAL A 368 0.81 -2.72 22.15
C VAL A 368 0.95 -1.87 23.41
N ILE A 369 1.72 -0.77 23.36
CA ILE A 369 1.92 0.15 24.49
C ILE A 369 0.60 0.80 24.89
N SER A 370 -0.15 1.34 23.93
CA SER A 370 -1.43 1.99 24.18
C SER A 370 -2.42 1.03 24.85
N PHE A 371 -2.56 -0.18 24.32
CA PHE A 371 -3.48 -1.16 24.87
C PHE A 371 -3.10 -1.61 26.26
N PHE A 372 -1.80 -1.84 26.49
CA PHE A 372 -1.29 -2.13 27.82
C PHE A 372 -1.72 -1.04 28.82
N LEU A 373 -1.54 0.23 28.46
CA LEU A 373 -1.90 1.36 29.31
C LEU A 373 -3.41 1.43 29.54
N LEU A 374 -4.22 1.20 28.50
CA LEU A 374 -5.68 1.24 28.60
C LEU A 374 -6.22 0.12 29.50
N GLN A 375 -5.67 -1.09 29.39
CA GLN A 375 -6.05 -2.22 30.24
C GLN A 375 -5.65 -1.99 31.71
N TYR A 376 -4.44 -1.47 31.94
CA TYR A 376 -4.01 -1.06 33.28
C TYR A 376 -5.01 -0.08 33.90
N VAL A 377 -5.42 0.91 33.11
CA VAL A 377 -6.33 1.97 33.54
C VAL A 377 -7.73 1.44 33.86
N LEU A 378 -8.28 0.59 32.99
CA LEU A 378 -9.59 -0.05 33.20
C LEU A 378 -9.64 -0.86 34.48
N LEU A 379 -8.59 -1.63 34.77
CA LEU A 379 -8.55 -2.50 35.94
C LEU A 379 -8.20 -1.78 37.22
N LYS A 380 -7.38 -0.71 37.16
CA LYS A 380 -7.20 0.19 38.31
C LYS A 380 -8.52 0.82 38.74
N ALA A 381 -9.48 0.95 37.82
CA ALA A 381 -10.81 1.45 38.14
C ALA A 381 -11.70 0.50 38.94
N LEU A 382 -11.30 -0.77 39.08
CA LEU A 382 -12.08 -1.75 39.82
C LEU A 382 -11.32 -2.27 41.04
N TYR A 383 -11.85 -2.02 42.23
CA TYR A 383 -11.50 -2.79 43.42
C TYR A 383 -12.32 -4.09 43.43
N VAL A 384 -11.74 -5.16 42.89
CA VAL A 384 -12.46 -6.41 42.61
C VAL A 384 -12.32 -7.39 43.77
N ASN A 385 -13.44 -7.80 44.37
CA ASN A 385 -13.48 -8.92 45.33
C ASN A 385 -13.26 -10.27 44.63
N THR A 386 -12.83 -11.32 45.34
CA THR A 386 -12.57 -12.66 44.75
C THR A 386 -13.74 -13.21 43.91
N MET A 387 -14.99 -13.00 44.35
CA MET A 387 -16.18 -13.40 43.60
C MET A 387 -16.36 -12.65 42.27
N GLN A 388 -15.99 -11.36 42.24
CA GLN A 388 -16.06 -10.55 41.02
C GLN A 388 -14.94 -10.92 40.04
N TYR A 389 -13.77 -11.37 40.52
CA TYR A 389 -12.74 -11.96 39.66
C TYR A 389 -13.22 -13.24 38.98
N LEU A 390 -13.91 -14.12 39.72
CA LEU A 390 -14.53 -15.32 39.14
C LEU A 390 -15.58 -14.95 38.09
N SER A 391 -16.40 -13.94 38.37
CA SER A 391 -17.38 -13.43 37.39
C SER A 391 -16.68 -12.91 36.13
N PHE A 392 -15.54 -12.22 36.28
CA PHE A 392 -14.75 -11.75 35.15
C PHE A 392 -14.26 -12.90 34.26
N VAL A 393 -13.71 -13.96 34.86
CA VAL A 393 -13.27 -15.15 34.12
C VAL A 393 -14.44 -15.82 33.39
N PHE A 394 -15.58 -15.94 34.07
CA PHE A 394 -16.79 -16.52 33.48
C PHE A 394 -17.32 -15.69 32.30
N TYR A 395 -17.36 -14.36 32.43
CA TYR A 395 -17.76 -13.49 31.33
C TYR A 395 -16.77 -13.54 30.16
N SER A 396 -15.47 -13.57 30.42
CA SER A 396 -14.43 -13.75 29.39
C SER A 396 -14.65 -15.04 28.59
N LEU A 397 -14.99 -16.14 29.26
CA LEU A 397 -15.33 -17.41 28.60
C LEU A 397 -16.57 -17.27 27.71
N ILE A 398 -17.65 -16.70 28.25
CA ILE A 398 -18.89 -16.45 27.49
C ILE A 398 -18.62 -15.61 26.25
N PHE A 399 -17.90 -14.49 26.38
CA PHE A 399 -17.58 -13.62 25.25
C PHE A 399 -16.72 -14.34 24.21
N SER A 400 -15.77 -15.16 24.63
CA SER A 400 -14.93 -15.94 23.72
C SER A 400 -15.77 -16.95 22.91
N LEU A 401 -16.71 -17.64 23.57
CA LEU A 401 -17.63 -18.58 22.91
C LEU A 401 -18.63 -17.87 21.99
N LEU A 402 -19.18 -16.73 22.41
CA LEU A 402 -20.07 -15.93 21.57
C LEU A 402 -19.35 -15.45 20.31
N PHE A 403 -18.16 -14.86 20.45
CA PHE A 403 -17.41 -14.37 19.30
C PHE A 403 -16.92 -15.50 18.38
N PHE A 404 -16.61 -16.68 18.92
CA PHE A 404 -16.31 -17.87 18.12
C PHE A 404 -17.47 -18.23 17.17
N SER A 405 -18.72 -18.08 17.61
CA SER A 405 -19.89 -18.35 16.78
C SER A 405 -20.13 -17.29 15.69
N PHE A 406 -19.77 -16.02 15.94
CA PHE A 406 -20.02 -14.92 15.01
C PHE A 406 -18.88 -14.68 14.01
N ILE A 407 -17.62 -14.84 14.45
CA ILE A 407 -16.43 -14.49 13.66
C ILE A 407 -15.67 -15.77 13.34
N LYS A 408 -15.53 -16.09 12.05
CA LYS A 408 -14.82 -17.30 11.60
C LYS A 408 -13.31 -17.10 11.67
N LEU A 409 -12.72 -17.39 12.83
CA LEU A 409 -11.27 -17.45 13.05
C LEU A 409 -10.86 -18.83 13.60
N PRO A 410 -9.58 -19.23 13.51
CA PRO A 410 -9.11 -20.49 14.05
C PRO A 410 -9.40 -20.61 15.56
N PRO A 411 -9.81 -21.78 16.08
CA PRO A 411 -10.09 -21.95 17.52
C PRO A 411 -8.96 -21.50 18.44
N LEU A 412 -7.71 -21.74 18.02
CA LEU A 412 -6.50 -21.33 18.75
C LEU A 412 -6.45 -19.82 19.03
N PHE A 413 -7.03 -18.99 18.14
CA PHE A 413 -7.10 -17.54 18.31
C PHE A 413 -7.96 -17.17 19.53
N TYR A 414 -9.13 -17.80 19.68
CA TYR A 414 -10.03 -17.55 20.81
C TYR A 414 -9.46 -18.04 22.13
N VAL A 415 -8.78 -19.19 22.11
CA VAL A 415 -8.04 -19.71 23.26
C VAL A 415 -6.95 -18.72 23.68
N ALA A 416 -6.23 -18.13 22.73
CA ALA A 416 -5.24 -17.09 23.02
C ALA A 416 -5.88 -15.85 23.66
N VAL A 417 -6.97 -15.30 23.08
CA VAL A 417 -7.70 -14.15 23.64
C VAL A 417 -8.13 -14.39 25.09
N PHE A 418 -8.71 -15.57 25.37
CA PHE A 418 -9.18 -15.96 26.69
C PHE A 418 -8.03 -16.10 27.70
N LEU A 419 -6.96 -16.83 27.34
CA LEU A 419 -5.82 -17.04 28.23
C LEU A 419 -5.08 -15.73 28.53
N THR A 420 -4.92 -14.85 27.53
CA THR A 420 -4.31 -13.53 27.74
C THR A 420 -5.12 -12.71 28.73
N GLN A 421 -6.45 -12.75 28.68
CA GLN A 421 -7.30 -12.06 29.66
C GLN A 421 -7.08 -12.56 31.08
N ILE A 422 -7.06 -13.88 31.28
CA ILE A 422 -6.87 -14.48 32.59
C ILE A 422 -5.48 -14.16 33.15
N LEU A 423 -4.44 -14.38 32.34
CA LEU A 423 -3.06 -14.14 32.75
C LEU A 423 -2.81 -12.66 33.07
N PHE A 424 -3.42 -11.75 32.31
CA PHE A 424 -3.37 -10.32 32.60
C PHE A 424 -3.92 -10.02 34.01
N LEU A 425 -5.10 -10.53 34.35
CA LEU A 425 -5.71 -10.34 35.67
C LEU A 425 -4.87 -10.93 36.80
N LEU A 426 -4.30 -12.11 36.58
CA LEU A 426 -3.45 -12.78 37.56
C LEU A 426 -2.18 -11.98 37.85
N ILE A 427 -1.50 -11.50 36.81
CA ILE A 427 -0.31 -10.66 36.96
C ILE A 427 -0.67 -9.38 37.72
N LEU A 428 -1.81 -8.76 37.41
CA LEU A 428 -2.25 -7.55 38.12
C LEU A 428 -2.54 -7.82 39.59
N LYS A 429 -3.26 -8.91 39.91
CA LYS A 429 -3.59 -9.27 41.30
C LYS A 429 -2.34 -9.60 42.10
N PHE A 430 -1.39 -10.31 41.49
CA PHE A 430 -0.12 -10.68 42.14
C PHE A 430 0.73 -9.44 42.44
N THR A 431 0.88 -8.56 41.45
CA THR A 431 1.74 -7.37 41.56
C THR A 431 1.09 -6.20 42.29
N ALA A 432 -0.23 -6.24 42.54
CA ALA A 432 -0.93 -5.22 43.32
C ALA A 432 -0.56 -5.23 44.81
N ARG A 433 0.05 -6.33 45.31
CA ARG A 433 0.40 -6.48 46.74
C ARG A 433 1.57 -5.61 47.18
N ASP A 434 2.50 -5.28 46.28
CA ASP A 434 3.70 -4.50 46.62
C ASP A 434 4.05 -3.52 45.49
N PRO A 435 4.14 -2.21 45.77
CA PRO A 435 4.54 -1.21 44.78
C PRO A 435 5.96 -1.43 44.22
N ASN A 436 6.83 -2.18 44.90
CA ASN A 436 8.16 -2.49 44.38
C ASN A 436 8.11 -3.43 43.16
N PHE A 437 7.00 -4.14 42.94
CA PHE A 437 6.82 -5.01 41.77
C PHE A 437 6.36 -4.29 40.51
N ILE A 438 6.38 -2.95 40.47
CA ILE A 438 6.02 -2.21 39.25
C ILE A 438 6.85 -2.67 38.04
N PHE A 439 8.17 -2.82 38.19
CA PHE A 439 9.03 -3.30 37.11
C PHE A 439 8.67 -4.74 36.69
N LEU A 440 8.53 -5.65 37.67
CA LEU A 440 8.17 -7.05 37.43
C LEU A 440 6.81 -7.19 36.73
N ARG A 441 5.85 -6.33 37.08
CA ARG A 441 4.54 -6.24 36.43
C ARG A 441 4.66 -5.94 34.94
N TYR A 442 5.43 -4.91 34.57
CA TYR A 442 5.64 -4.56 33.17
C TYR A 442 6.38 -5.67 32.41
N LEU A 443 7.38 -6.30 33.04
CA LEU A 443 8.12 -7.40 32.46
C LEU A 443 7.21 -8.61 32.15
N LEU A 444 6.46 -9.09 33.14
CA LEU A 444 5.56 -10.25 32.98
C LEU A 444 4.49 -10.01 31.92
N LEU A 445 3.95 -8.80 31.85
CA LEU A 445 2.96 -8.43 30.85
C LEU A 445 3.55 -8.33 29.44
N THR A 446 4.80 -7.88 29.32
CA THR A 446 5.51 -7.87 28.04
C THR A 446 5.76 -9.29 27.55
N VAL A 447 6.21 -10.18 28.44
CA VAL A 447 6.39 -11.61 28.13
C VAL A 447 5.06 -12.26 27.73
N LEU A 448 3.97 -11.97 28.43
CA LEU A 448 2.63 -12.47 28.09
C LEU A 448 2.21 -12.06 26.69
N MET A 449 2.38 -10.78 26.33
CA MET A 449 2.02 -10.29 25.00
C MET A 449 2.92 -10.91 23.93
N ALA A 450 4.23 -11.02 24.17
CA ALA A 450 5.15 -11.67 23.24
C ALA A 450 4.79 -13.14 22.98
N LEU A 451 4.45 -13.90 24.03
CA LEU A 451 3.99 -15.28 23.90
C LEU A 451 2.68 -15.36 23.10
N THR A 452 1.70 -14.51 23.44
CA THR A 452 0.41 -14.47 22.74
C THR A 452 0.58 -14.16 21.26
N PHE A 453 1.42 -13.18 20.92
CA PHE A 453 1.72 -12.85 19.54
C PHE A 453 2.46 -13.97 18.82
N SER A 454 3.45 -14.60 19.45
CA SER A 454 4.17 -15.74 18.88
C SER A 454 3.21 -16.88 18.50
N VAL A 455 2.27 -17.21 19.37
CA VAL A 455 1.24 -18.23 19.09
C VAL A 455 0.39 -17.84 17.88
N ILE A 456 -0.06 -16.60 17.79
CA ILE A 456 -0.89 -16.11 16.68
C ILE A 456 -0.12 -16.11 15.36
N ILE A 457 1.12 -15.62 15.38
CA ILE A 457 1.99 -15.54 14.21
C ILE A 457 2.27 -16.95 13.70
N ASN A 458 2.66 -17.88 14.58
CA ASN A 458 2.95 -19.26 14.21
C ASN A 458 1.72 -19.97 13.65
N ASN A 459 0.55 -19.78 14.27
CA ASN A 459 -0.70 -20.34 13.76
C ASN A 459 -1.04 -19.78 12.37
N ARG A 460 -0.91 -18.46 12.18
CA ARG A 460 -1.19 -17.85 10.88
C ARG A 460 -0.20 -18.32 9.80
N TYR A 461 1.08 -18.42 10.14
CA TYR A 461 2.10 -18.94 9.24
C TYR A 461 1.82 -20.38 8.82
N SER A 462 1.41 -21.25 9.76
CA SER A 462 1.01 -22.63 9.47
C SER A 462 -0.18 -22.70 8.50
N ILE A 463 -1.21 -21.87 8.73
CA ILE A 463 -2.38 -21.79 7.84
C ILE A 463 -1.97 -21.32 6.43
N LEU A 464 -1.19 -20.25 6.32
CA LEU A 464 -0.72 -19.73 5.04
C LEU A 464 0.14 -20.74 4.29
N LYS A 465 1.01 -21.46 5.00
CA LYS A 465 1.83 -22.53 4.42
C LYS A 465 0.95 -23.65 3.86
N ASN A 466 -0.08 -24.06 4.59
CA ASN A 466 -1.00 -25.10 4.13
C ASN A 466 -1.84 -24.63 2.92
N GLU A 467 -2.36 -23.39 2.95
CA GLU A 467 -3.09 -22.80 1.82
C GLU A 467 -2.19 -22.72 0.57
N PHE A 468 -0.94 -22.28 0.72
CA PHE A 468 0.03 -22.22 -0.36
C PHE A 468 0.38 -23.61 -0.92
N GLN A 469 0.58 -24.60 -0.06
CA GLN A 469 0.80 -25.98 -0.48
C GLN A 469 -0.42 -26.53 -1.25
N LEU A 470 -1.64 -26.27 -0.78
CA LEU A 470 -2.87 -26.65 -1.48
C LEU A 470 -3.00 -25.96 -2.84
N GLN A 471 -2.63 -24.68 -2.94
CA GLN A 471 -2.60 -23.96 -4.21
C GLN A 471 -1.59 -24.56 -5.19
N ILE A 472 -0.38 -24.92 -4.73
CA ILE A 472 0.61 -25.60 -5.57
C ILE A 472 0.08 -26.95 -6.04
N VAL A 473 -0.51 -27.74 -5.14
CA VAL A 473 -1.11 -29.05 -5.49
C VAL A 473 -2.23 -28.87 -6.52
N HIS A 474 -3.10 -27.87 -6.34
CA HIS A 474 -4.15 -27.56 -7.30
C HIS A 474 -3.58 -27.15 -8.66
N GLN A 475 -2.58 -26.26 -8.70
CA GLN A 475 -1.91 -25.84 -9.93
C GLN A 475 -1.20 -27.00 -10.63
N LEU A 476 -0.56 -27.90 -9.88
CA LEU A 476 0.05 -29.13 -10.40
C LEU A 476 -1.01 -30.03 -11.03
N THR A 477 -2.15 -30.22 -10.35
CA THR A 477 -3.25 -31.07 -10.81
C THR A 477 -3.90 -30.52 -12.09
N VAL A 478 -4.05 -29.19 -12.19
CA VAL A 478 -4.68 -28.52 -13.33
C VAL A 478 -3.73 -28.36 -14.52
N ASN A 479 -2.48 -27.92 -14.29
CA ASN A 479 -1.56 -27.57 -15.37
C ASN A 479 -0.66 -28.72 -15.82
N ARG A 480 -0.60 -29.85 -15.09
CA ARG A 480 0.25 -31.03 -15.39
C ARG A 480 1.69 -30.66 -15.79
N ASP A 481 2.25 -29.66 -15.11
CA ASP A 481 3.60 -29.17 -15.40
C ASP A 481 4.65 -30.17 -14.90
N LYS A 482 5.16 -30.98 -15.84
CA LYS A 482 6.18 -32.01 -15.59
C LYS A 482 7.45 -31.46 -14.95
N LYS A 483 7.81 -30.18 -15.14
CA LYS A 483 9.00 -29.58 -14.49
C LYS A 483 8.72 -29.30 -13.01
N LEU A 484 7.54 -28.80 -12.68
CA LEU A 484 7.15 -28.51 -11.30
C LEU A 484 6.91 -29.81 -10.51
N GLU A 485 6.29 -30.82 -11.14
CA GLU A 485 6.10 -32.16 -10.55
C GLU A 485 7.43 -32.82 -10.18
N ARG A 486 8.43 -32.80 -11.08
CA ARG A 486 9.77 -33.35 -10.79
C ARG A 486 10.45 -32.61 -9.64
N LYS A 487 10.34 -31.28 -9.58
CA LYS A 487 10.87 -30.50 -8.44
C LYS A 487 10.16 -30.90 -7.13
N PHE A 488 8.83 -31.01 -7.15
CA PHE A 488 8.06 -31.38 -5.95
C PHE A 488 8.39 -32.80 -5.48
N TYR A 489 8.53 -33.75 -6.39
CA TYR A 489 8.95 -35.13 -6.10
C TYR A 489 10.36 -35.16 -5.48
N SER A 490 11.31 -34.41 -6.06
CA SER A 490 12.68 -34.34 -5.52
C SER A 490 12.77 -33.72 -4.12
N VAL A 491 11.86 -32.79 -3.80
CA VAL A 491 11.75 -32.20 -2.46
C VAL A 491 11.14 -33.21 -1.48
N ALA A 492 10.11 -33.96 -1.90
CA ALA A 492 9.53 -35.01 -1.08
C ALA A 492 10.56 -36.11 -0.73
N GLU A 493 11.44 -36.44 -1.68
CA GLU A 493 12.54 -37.39 -1.47
C GLU A 493 13.58 -36.86 -0.47
N LYS A 494 13.96 -35.57 -0.58
CA LYS A 494 14.85 -34.91 0.39
C LYS A 494 14.25 -34.84 1.79
N VAL A 495 12.97 -34.48 1.92
CA VAL A 495 12.27 -34.44 3.21
C VAL A 495 12.15 -35.82 3.86
N LYS A 496 12.06 -36.89 3.05
CA LYS A 496 12.05 -38.27 3.55
C LYS A 496 13.42 -38.68 4.12
N ASN A 497 14.49 -38.08 3.62
CA ASN A 497 15.88 -38.32 4.04
C ASN A 497 16.37 -37.36 5.16
N ASP A 498 15.63 -36.29 5.45
CA ASP A 498 15.89 -35.33 6.55
C ASP A 498 15.23 -35.74 7.90
N LYS A 499 14.73 -36.98 8.00
CA LYS A 499 14.39 -37.61 9.28
C LYS A 499 15.63 -38.26 9.88
#